data_AF-A0A0D8ZSI9-F1
#
_entry.id   AF-A0A0D8ZSI9-F1
#
_cell.length_a   1.000
_cell.length_b   1.000
_cell.length_c   1.000
_cell.angle_alpha   90.00
_cell.angle_beta   90.00
_cell.angle_gamma   90.00
#
_symmetry.space_group_name_H-M   'P 1'
#
loop_
_entity.id
_entity.type
_entity.pdbx_description
1 polymer ?
#
loop_
_entity_poly.entity_id
_entity_poly.type
_entity_poly.pdbx_seq_one_letter_code
_entity_poly.pdbx_strand_id
1 'polypeptide(L)' 'MQAKLQEQLAPADGEMILERLPERIRTTLIARAAEIEYPIEAVVEMAIASFLDTEALGFADCQPGRGQ' A
#
# COMPACT_ATOMS: atom_id res chain seq x y z
N MET A 1 18.37 -20.45 5.84
CA MET A 1 16.92 -20.64 5.94
C MET A 1 16.28 -19.75 4.90
N GLN A 2 15.88 -20.30 3.75
CA GLN A 2 15.23 -19.56 2.67
C GLN A 2 13.77 -19.30 3.08
N ALA A 3 13.49 -18.10 3.57
CA ALA A 3 12.13 -17.66 3.83
C ALA A 3 11.58 -16.96 2.58
N LYS A 4 10.70 -17.68 1.88
CA LYS A 4 9.54 -17.20 1.13
C LYS A 4 9.73 -16.03 0.15
N LEU A 5 9.96 -16.40 -1.12
CA LEU A 5 9.57 -15.62 -2.30
C LEU A 5 8.06 -15.73 -2.61
N GLN A 6 7.24 -16.18 -1.65
CA GLN A 6 5.84 -16.56 -1.85
C GLN A 6 4.84 -15.62 -1.17
N GLU A 7 5.34 -14.56 -0.54
CA GLU A 7 4.53 -13.56 0.19
C GLU A 7 4.44 -12.21 -0.52
N GLN A 8 5.00 -12.08 -1.73
CA GLN A 8 4.94 -10.86 -2.53
C GLN A 8 3.91 -10.97 -3.64
N LEU A 9 3.13 -9.91 -3.81
CA LEU A 9 2.19 -9.70 -4.89
C LEU A 9 2.91 -9.87 -6.24
N ALA A 10 2.35 -10.67 -7.14
CA ALA A 10 2.92 -10.78 -8.48
C ALA A 10 2.76 -9.43 -9.22
N PRO A 11 3.68 -9.08 -10.14
CA PRO A 11 3.60 -7.81 -10.89
C PRO A 11 2.24 -7.59 -11.55
N ALA A 12 1.69 -8.64 -12.19
CA ALA A 12 0.39 -8.58 -12.85
C ALA A 12 -0.78 -8.32 -11.88
N ASP A 13 -0.70 -8.85 -10.66
CA ASP A 13 -1.72 -8.62 -9.63
C ASP A 13 -1.61 -7.19 -9.08
N GLY A 14 -0.38 -6.66 -8.96
CA GLY A 14 -0.13 -5.25 -8.60
C GLY A 14 -0.75 -4.29 -9.60
N GLU A 15 -0.51 -4.52 -10.88
CA GLU A 15 -1.11 -3.72 -11.96
C GLU A 15 -2.65 -3.79 -11.93
N MET A 16 -3.21 -4.99 -11.80
CA MET A 16 -4.66 -5.18 -11.73
C MET A 16 -5.30 -4.44 -10.54
N ILE A 17 -4.65 -4.41 -9.37
CA ILE A 17 -5.13 -3.65 -8.21
C ILE A 17 -5.08 -2.14 -8.51
N LEU A 18 -3.96 -1.63 -9.04
CA LEU A 18 -3.78 -0.22 -9.35
C LEU A 18 -4.82 0.31 -10.35
N GLU A 19 -5.21 -0.50 -11.33
CA GLU A 19 -6.23 -0.14 -12.32
C GLU A 19 -7.60 0.13 -11.70
N ARG A 20 -7.90 -0.49 -10.55
CA ARG A 20 -9.18 -0.33 -9.84
C ARG A 20 -9.15 0.80 -8.81
N LEU A 21 -7.98 1.36 -8.51
CA LEU A 21 -7.84 2.46 -7.57
C LEU A 21 -8.23 3.81 -8.22
N PRO A 22 -8.80 4.74 -7.43
CA PRO A 22 -8.95 6.13 -7.85
C PRO A 22 -7.63 6.72 -8.35
N GLU A 23 -7.67 7.54 -9.40
CA GLU A 23 -6.49 8.11 -10.05
C GLU A 23 -5.52 8.77 -9.05
N ARG A 24 -6.05 9.54 -8.09
CA ARG A 24 -5.25 10.17 -7.03
C ARG A 24 -4.38 9.14 -6.28
N ILE A 25 -4.97 8.01 -5.86
CA ILE A 25 -4.26 7.00 -5.06
C ILE A 25 -3.21 6.29 -5.92
N ARG A 26 -3.58 5.90 -7.14
CA ARG A 26 -2.67 5.28 -8.10
C ARG A 26 -1.43 6.15 -8.36
N THR A 27 -1.63 7.44 -8.66
CA THR A 27 -0.52 8.36 -8.92
C THR A 27 0.39 8.53 -7.71
N THR A 28 -0.17 8.57 -6.50
CA THR A 28 0.63 8.64 -5.26
C THR A 28 1.46 7.37 -5.04
N LEU A 29 0.89 6.18 -5.27
CA LEU A 29 1.63 4.91 -5.14
C LEU A 29 2.76 4.82 -6.16
N ILE A 30 2.52 5.20 -7.42
CA ILE A 30 3.54 5.23 -8.48
C ILE A 30 4.66 6.21 -8.15
N ALA A 31 4.31 7.42 -7.71
CA ALA A 31 5.30 8.42 -7.32
C ALA A 31 6.16 7.91 -6.15
N ARG A 32 5.53 7.27 -5.16
CA ARG A 32 6.24 6.70 -4.01
C ARG A 32 7.17 5.56 -4.41
N ALA A 33 6.74 4.68 -5.31
CA ALA A 33 7.55 3.60 -5.85
C ALA A 33 8.80 4.13 -6.57
N ALA A 34 8.64 5.19 -7.38
CA ALA A 34 9.77 5.86 -8.03
C ALA A 34 10.72 6.54 -7.01
N GLU A 35 10.18 7.19 -5.98
CA GLU A 35 10.96 7.88 -4.95
C GLU A 35 11.86 6.93 -4.14
N ILE A 36 11.34 5.75 -3.80
CA ILE A 36 12.07 4.77 -2.99
C ILE A 36 12.75 3.68 -3.82
N GLU A 37 12.66 3.78 -5.15
CA GLU A 37 13.22 2.84 -6.14
C GLU A 37 12.75 1.39 -5.96
N TYR A 38 11.48 1.20 -5.61
CA TYR A 38 10.89 -0.13 -5.38
C TYR A 38 9.91 -0.51 -6.49
N PRO A 39 9.73 -1.81 -6.76
CA PRO A 39 8.68 -2.28 -7.66
C PRO A 39 7.29 -1.88 -7.13
N ILE A 40 6.38 -1.56 -8.05
CA ILE A 40 5.09 -1.00 -7.68
C ILE A 40 4.22 -2.00 -6.90
N GLU A 41 4.30 -3.28 -7.25
CA GLU A 41 3.63 -4.38 -6.56
C GLU A 41 4.07 -4.51 -5.09
N ALA A 42 5.35 -4.28 -4.80
CA ALA A 42 5.86 -4.27 -3.44
C ALA A 42 5.35 -3.05 -2.66
N VAL A 43 5.27 -1.88 -3.29
CA VAL A 43 4.73 -0.68 -2.65
C VAL A 43 3.23 -0.81 -2.36
N VAL A 44 2.47 -1.41 -3.28
CA VAL A 44 1.05 -1.73 -3.08
C VAL A 44 0.88 -2.69 -1.90
N GLU A 45 1.65 -3.77 -1.87
CA GLU A 45 1.62 -4.73 -0.77
C GLU A 45 2.02 -4.09 0.56
N MET A 46 3.11 -3.33 0.60
CA MET A 46 3.56 -2.62 1.79
C MET A 46 2.52 -1.62 2.30
N ALA A 47 1.83 -0.91 1.40
CA ALA A 47 0.76 0.00 1.80
C ALA A 47 -0.43 -0.74 2.43
N ILE A 48 -0.82 -1.89 1.87
CA ILE A 48 -1.90 -2.72 2.41
C ILE A 48 -1.47 -3.35 3.75
N ALA A 49 -0.28 -3.95 3.81
CA ALA A 49 0.26 -4.56 5.02
C ALA A 49 0.41 -3.52 6.14
N SER A 50 0.91 -2.33 5.82
CA SER A 50 1.00 -1.24 6.80
C SER A 50 -0.36 -0.76 7.27
N PHE A 51 -1.39 -0.75 6.41
CA PHE A 51 -2.75 -0.39 6.84
C PHE A 51 -3.39 -1.46 7.74
N LEU A 52 -3.06 -2.74 7.50
CA LEU A 52 -3.58 -3.87 8.27
C LEU A 52 -2.84 -4.08 9.60
N ASP A 53 -1.63 -3.56 9.72
CA ASP A 53 -0.88 -3.57 10.97
C ASP A 53 -1.64 -2.74 12.02
N THR A 54 -2.15 -3.40 13.06
CA THR A 54 -2.92 -2.77 14.13
C THR A 54 -2.09 -1.84 15.01
N GLU A 55 -0.76 -1.90 14.90
CA GLU A 55 0.16 -0.93 15.53
C GLU A 55 0.44 0.29 14.63
N ALA A 56 0.10 0.21 13.34
CA ALA A 56 0.15 1.36 12.45
C ALA A 56 -1.08 2.24 12.69
N LEU A 57 -0.84 3.45 13.20
CA LEU A 57 -1.86 4.47 13.47
C LEU A 57 -2.83 4.61 12.31
N GLY A 58 -4.09 4.24 12.54
CA GLY A 58 -5.14 4.24 11.54
C GLY A 58 -5.97 5.53 11.56
N PHE A 59 -6.80 5.73 10.54
CA PHE A 59 -7.75 6.86 10.47
C PHE A 59 -8.73 6.91 11.67
N ALA A 60 -8.95 5.77 12.34
CA ALA A 60 -9.73 5.67 13.57
C ALA A 60 -9.06 6.37 14.78
N ASP A 61 -7.72 6.41 14.81
CA ASP A 61 -6.95 7.13 15.82
C ASP A 61 -6.91 8.64 15.56
N CYS A 62 -7.18 9.08 14.33
CA CYS A 62 -7.23 10.50 13.98
C CYS A 62 -8.49 11.23 14.50
N GLN A 63 -9.49 10.53 15.04
CA GLN A 63 -10.79 11.07 15.50
C GLN A 63 -11.27 12.33 14.74
N PRO A 64 -11.40 12.32 13.40
CA PRO A 64 -11.87 13.49 12.67
C PRO A 64 -13.37 13.67 12.95
N GLY A 65 -13.70 14.51 13.93
CA GLY A 65 -15.08 14.83 14.31
C GLY A 65 -15.39 14.81 15.81
N ARG A 66 -14.41 14.56 16.70
CA ARG A 66 -14.65 14.66 18.16
C ARG A 66 -14.58 16.11 18.62
N GLY A 67 -15.59 16.89 18.24
CA GLY A 67 -15.71 18.32 18.56
C GLY A 67 -17.05 18.95 18.15
N GLN A 68 -18.05 18.14 17.78
CA GLN A 68 -19.44 18.58 17.59
C GLN A 68 -20.29 18.14 18.79
#